data_AF-A0AAD4Q543-F1
#
_entry.id   AF-A0AAD4Q543-F1
#
_cell.length_a   1.000
_cell.length_b   1.000
_cell.length_c   1.000
_cell.angle_alpha   90.00
_cell.angle_beta   90.00
_cell.angle_gamma   90.00
#
_symmetry.space_group_name_H-M   'P 1'
#
loop_
_entity.id
_entity.type
_entity.pdbx_description
1 polymer ?
#
loop_
_entity_poly.entity_id
_entity_poly.type
_entity_poly.pdbx_seq_one_letter_code
_entity_poly.pdbx_strand_id
1 'polypeptide(L)'
;DNNPRIAMETLQSPIKEGGLKILNVKARNKVIEIMWRRTYLNFTPSRPIWTAITDLTLAVATPPRTSSIAIMNCFLQSWNPPSQGPRVIKLACDIMRMLKMAKKYNTCLAAIRHSQDVCSQLPAWYHL
;
A
#
# COMPACT_ATOMS: atom_id res chain seq x y z
N ASP A 1 9.65 39.49 -11.50
CA ASP A 1 9.57 38.18 -12.17
C ASP A 1 10.13 37.07 -11.30
N ASN A 2 9.28 36.39 -10.51
CA ASN A 2 9.74 35.36 -9.56
C ASN A 2 9.18 33.96 -9.82
N ASN A 3 8.49 33.77 -10.95
CA ASN A 3 8.03 32.46 -11.41
C ASN A 3 8.68 32.15 -12.76
N PRO A 4 9.24 30.94 -12.95
CA PRO A 4 9.75 30.52 -14.24
C PRO A 4 8.62 30.53 -15.29
N ARG A 5 8.93 30.99 -16.50
CA ARG A 5 7.98 31.05 -17.63
C ARG A 5 7.69 29.68 -18.26
N ILE A 6 8.37 28.64 -17.79
CA ILE A 6 8.27 27.26 -18.28
C ILE A 6 7.51 26.46 -17.23
N ALA A 7 6.58 25.60 -17.68
CA ALA A 7 5.82 24.73 -16.80
C ALA A 7 6.74 23.80 -16.00
N MET A 8 6.43 23.60 -14.72
CA MET A 8 7.23 22.73 -13.83
C MET A 8 7.31 21.29 -14.35
N GLU A 9 6.28 20.81 -15.04
CA GLU A 9 6.26 19.48 -15.67
C GLU A 9 7.37 19.34 -16.71
N THR A 10 7.56 20.35 -17.57
CA THR A 10 8.63 20.38 -18.58
C THR A 10 10.02 20.40 -17.93
N LEU A 11 10.19 21.12 -16.81
CA LEU A 11 11.47 21.14 -16.10
C LEU A 11 11.80 19.78 -15.46
N GLN A 12 10.79 18.98 -15.11
CA GLN A 12 10.95 17.65 -14.53
C GLN A 12 11.21 16.57 -15.58
N SER A 13 10.94 16.84 -16.86
CA SER A 13 11.18 15.89 -17.96
C SER A 13 12.67 15.56 -18.16
N PRO A 14 12.99 14.42 -18.79
CA PRO A 14 14.36 14.06 -19.15
C PRO A 14 15.03 15.11 -20.02
N ILE A 15 16.36 15.22 -19.91
CA ILE A 15 17.18 16.14 -20.73
C ILE A 15 17.00 15.87 -22.24
N LYS A 16 16.79 14.60 -22.61
CA LYS A 16 16.52 14.19 -24.00
C LYS A 16 15.24 14.77 -24.59
N GLU A 17 14.29 15.16 -23.74
CA GLU A 17 12.99 15.74 -24.12
C GLU A 17 12.98 17.27 -23.91
N GLY A 18 14.16 17.89 -23.70
CA GLY A 18 14.28 19.32 -23.46
C GLY A 18 13.99 19.76 -22.02
N GLY A 19 13.89 18.81 -21.07
CA GLY A 19 13.72 19.11 -19.65
C GLY A 19 15.04 19.29 -18.90
N LEU A 20 14.96 19.73 -17.64
CA LEU A 20 16.12 19.89 -16.75
C LEU A 20 16.30 18.71 -15.78
N LYS A 21 15.48 17.66 -15.91
CA LYS A 21 15.47 16.49 -15.02
C LYS A 21 15.38 16.88 -13.54
N ILE A 22 14.62 17.94 -13.24
CA ILE A 22 14.41 18.39 -11.86
C ILE A 22 13.66 17.30 -11.09
N LEU A 23 14.13 17.01 -9.87
CA LEU A 23 13.53 15.99 -9.03
C LEU A 23 12.10 16.37 -8.62
N ASN A 24 11.11 15.56 -9.03
CA ASN A 24 9.77 15.64 -8.49
C ASN A 24 9.69 14.90 -7.14
N VAL A 25 9.89 15.63 -6.04
CA VAL A 25 9.84 15.08 -4.67
C VAL A 25 8.47 14.46 -4.35
N LYS A 26 7.38 15.06 -4.85
CA LYS A 26 6.03 14.52 -4.63
C LYS A 26 5.85 13.17 -5.30
N ALA A 27 6.34 13.01 -6.53
CA ALA A 27 6.30 11.74 -7.24
C ALA A 27 7.20 10.70 -6.54
N ARG A 28 8.41 11.07 -6.13
CA ARG A 28 9.33 10.19 -5.39
C ARG A 28 8.69 9.66 -4.10
N ASN A 29 8.08 10.53 -3.30
CA ASN A 29 7.44 10.12 -2.04
C ASN A 29 6.29 9.13 -2.29
N LYS A 30 5.50 9.33 -3.35
CA LYS A 30 4.45 8.37 -3.74
C LYS A 30 5.04 7.01 -4.10
N VAL A 31 6.17 6.97 -4.80
CA VAL A 31 6.85 5.72 -5.16
C VAL A 31 7.40 5.00 -3.93
N ILE A 32 7.93 5.73 -2.94
CA ILE A 32 8.38 5.14 -1.67
C ILE A 32 7.23 4.36 -1.00
N GLU A 33 6.04 4.95 -0.91
CA GLU A 33 4.86 4.30 -0.34
C GLU A 33 4.45 3.04 -1.11
N ILE A 34 4.53 3.08 -2.45
CA ILE A 34 4.27 1.92 -3.30
C ILE A 34 5.31 0.81 -3.06
N MET A 35 6.58 1.17 -2.87
CA MET A 35 7.65 0.22 -2.59
C MET A 35 7.50 -0.45 -1.23
N TRP A 36 7.13 0.32 -0.19
CA TRP A 36 6.82 -0.25 1.13
C TRP A 36 5.68 -1.26 1.04
N ARG A 37 4.63 -0.92 0.29
CA ARG A 37 3.52 -1.83 0.03
C ARG A 37 3.95 -3.10 -0.71
N ARG A 38 4.79 -2.99 -1.75
CA ARG A 38 5.34 -4.15 -2.48
C ARG A 38 6.07 -5.09 -1.51
N THR A 39 6.87 -4.52 -0.61
CA THR A 39 7.58 -5.26 0.42
C THR A 39 6.63 -5.89 1.44
N TYR A 40 5.56 -5.19 1.83
CA TYR A 40 4.54 -5.73 2.75
C TYR A 40 3.81 -6.95 2.19
N LEU A 41 3.48 -6.93 0.89
CA LEU A 41 2.81 -8.01 0.17
C LEU A 41 3.76 -9.13 -0.28
N ASN A 42 5.03 -9.07 0.10
CA ASN A 42 5.96 -10.16 -0.13
C ASN A 42 5.79 -11.20 0.99
N PHE A 43 5.20 -12.34 0.67
CA PHE A 43 5.05 -13.47 1.59
C PHE A 43 6.18 -14.51 1.52
N THR A 44 7.28 -14.20 0.84
CA THR A 44 8.45 -15.09 0.81
C THR A 44 9.22 -15.03 2.14
N PRO A 45 10.09 -16.01 2.44
CA PRO A 45 10.92 -15.99 3.66
C PRO A 45 11.83 -14.76 3.81
N SER A 46 12.01 -13.96 2.75
CA SER A 46 12.75 -12.69 2.78
C SER A 46 11.93 -11.50 3.32
N ARG A 47 10.73 -11.76 3.85
CA ARG A 47 9.81 -10.75 4.38
C ARG A 47 10.43 -10.01 5.57
N PRO A 48 10.52 -8.67 5.54
CA PRO A 48 11.11 -7.89 6.63
C PRO A 48 10.30 -7.93 7.93
N ILE A 49 10.96 -7.83 9.09
CA ILE A 49 10.33 -7.92 10.42
C ILE A 49 9.20 -6.89 10.63
N TRP A 50 9.36 -5.66 10.10
CA TRP A 50 8.38 -4.59 10.28
C TRP A 50 7.00 -4.94 9.72
N THR A 51 6.92 -5.84 8.74
CA THR A 51 5.64 -6.26 8.18
C THR A 51 4.85 -7.12 9.16
N ALA A 52 5.52 -7.94 9.99
CA ALA A 52 4.88 -8.72 11.04
C ALA A 52 4.30 -7.81 12.13
N ILE A 53 5.03 -6.74 12.49
CA ILE A 53 4.53 -5.71 13.42
C ILE A 53 3.31 -5.00 12.81
N THR A 54 3.36 -4.74 11.50
CA THR A 54 2.25 -4.12 10.77
C THR A 54 1.01 -5.01 10.79
N ASP A 55 1.16 -6.33 10.62
CA ASP A 55 0.04 -7.29 10.71
C ASP A 55 -0.59 -7.26 12.10
N LEU A 56 0.21 -7.26 13.17
CA LEU A 56 -0.28 -7.18 14.54
C LEU A 56 -1.01 -5.86 14.81
N THR A 57 -0.47 -4.76 14.31
CA THR A 57 -1.09 -3.43 14.46
C THR A 57 -2.43 -3.36 13.72
N LEU A 58 -2.48 -3.93 12.52
CA LEU A 58 -3.67 -4.01 11.70
C LEU A 58 -4.73 -4.93 12.34
N ALA A 59 -4.31 -6.03 12.95
CA ALA A 59 -5.19 -6.94 13.68
C ALA A 59 -5.92 -6.22 14.82
N VAL A 60 -5.23 -5.38 15.58
CA VAL A 60 -5.83 -4.56 16.65
C VAL A 60 -6.80 -3.50 16.10
N ALA A 61 -6.55 -3.00 14.89
CA ALA A 61 -7.38 -1.99 14.24
C ALA A 61 -8.62 -2.56 13.52
N THR A 62 -8.74 -3.89 13.44
CA THR A 62 -9.78 -4.59 12.65
C THR A 62 -11.19 -4.37 13.23
N PRO A 63 -12.26 -4.34 12.39
CA PRO A 63 -13.63 -4.32 12.88
C PRO A 63 -13.99 -5.49 13.82
N PRO A 64 -14.78 -5.25 14.88
CA PRO A 64 -15.25 -6.32 15.75
C PRO A 64 -16.08 -7.31 14.93
N ARG A 65 -15.98 -8.60 15.25
CA ARG A 65 -16.60 -9.74 14.54
C ARG A 65 -15.92 -10.19 13.24
N THR A 66 -14.72 -9.68 12.93
CA THR A 66 -13.92 -10.23 11.83
C THR A 66 -13.32 -11.58 12.24
N SER A 67 -13.35 -12.57 11.35
CA SER A 67 -12.80 -13.90 11.63
C SER A 67 -11.27 -13.84 11.82
N SER A 68 -10.72 -14.72 12.66
CA SER A 68 -9.26 -14.79 12.91
C SER A 68 -8.44 -14.96 11.62
N ILE A 69 -9.02 -15.67 10.65
CA ILE A 69 -8.42 -15.92 9.33
C ILE A 69 -8.45 -14.67 8.45
N ALA A 70 -9.51 -13.86 8.52
CA ALA A 70 -9.62 -12.61 7.76
C ALA A 70 -8.78 -11.47 8.37
N ILE A 71 -8.34 -11.60 9.61
CA ILE A 71 -7.46 -10.63 10.29
C ILE A 71 -6.03 -10.65 9.70
N MET A 72 -5.59 -11.79 9.13
CA MET A 72 -4.20 -11.98 8.68
C MET A 72 -3.73 -10.93 7.67
N ASN A 73 -4.57 -10.51 6.73
CA ASN A 73 -4.18 -9.52 5.72
C ASN A 73 -5.40 -8.81 5.13
N CYS A 74 -5.50 -7.49 5.30
CA CYS A 74 -6.63 -6.73 4.75
C CYS A 74 -6.63 -6.64 3.21
N PHE A 75 -5.50 -6.86 2.54
CA PHE A 75 -5.43 -6.82 1.06
C PHE A 75 -5.86 -8.14 0.40
N LEU A 76 -5.91 -9.23 1.17
CA LEU A 76 -6.46 -10.52 0.72
C LEU A 76 -7.96 -10.63 0.98
N GLN A 77 -8.57 -9.61 1.59
CA GLN A 77 -9.91 -9.67 2.14
C GLN A 77 -10.77 -8.52 1.63
N SER A 78 -12.09 -8.61 1.83
CA SER A 78 -13.07 -7.60 1.38
C SER A 78 -13.19 -6.40 2.33
N TRP A 79 -12.70 -6.54 3.57
CA TRP A 79 -12.83 -5.50 4.58
C TRP A 79 -11.73 -4.45 4.45
N ASN A 80 -12.09 -3.19 4.67
CA ASN A 80 -11.16 -2.08 4.57
C ASN A 80 -10.63 -1.69 5.96
N PRO A 81 -9.32 -1.43 6.10
CA PRO A 81 -8.79 -0.88 7.35
C PRO A 81 -9.46 0.47 7.66
N PRO A 82 -9.63 0.80 8.96
CA PRO A 82 -10.24 2.06 9.34
C PRO A 82 -9.41 3.23 8.80
N SER A 83 -10.03 4.06 7.96
CA SER A 83 -9.41 5.26 7.41
C SER A 83 -9.71 6.53 8.22
N GLN A 84 -10.72 6.46 9.10
CA GLN A 84 -11.21 7.56 9.95
C GLN A 84 -11.71 7.00 11.30
N GLY A 85 -11.81 7.87 12.31
CA GLY A 85 -12.34 7.54 13.63
C GLY A 85 -11.31 7.08 14.67
N PRO A 86 -11.75 6.66 15.87
CA PRO A 86 -10.87 6.42 17.02
C PRO A 86 -9.92 5.23 16.84
N ARG A 87 -10.23 4.30 15.93
CA ARG A 87 -9.35 3.15 15.63
C ARG A 87 -8.13 3.52 14.79
N VAL A 88 -8.17 4.65 14.08
CA VAL A 88 -7.00 5.16 13.34
C VAL A 88 -5.89 5.58 14.30
N ILE A 89 -6.22 6.02 15.51
CA ILE A 89 -5.24 6.40 16.54
C ILE A 89 -4.33 5.22 16.90
N LYS A 90 -4.85 3.99 16.78
CA LYS A 90 -4.08 2.76 17.03
C LYS A 90 -3.16 2.38 15.87
N LEU A 91 -3.29 3.04 14.72
CA LEU A 91 -2.51 2.76 13.54
C LEU A 91 -1.39 3.80 13.39
N ALA A 92 -0.15 3.35 13.21
CA ALA A 92 0.96 4.24 12.95
C ALA A 92 0.73 5.06 11.66
N CYS A 93 1.15 6.33 11.65
CA CYS A 93 0.96 7.26 10.53
C CYS A 93 1.48 6.71 9.20
N ASP A 94 2.63 6.00 9.21
CA ASP A 94 3.22 5.43 8.01
C ASP A 94 2.37 4.28 7.44
N ILE A 95 1.82 3.41 8.30
CA ILE A 95 0.95 2.31 7.86
C ILE A 95 -0.33 2.89 7.24
N MET A 96 -0.92 3.92 7.86
CA MET A 96 -2.07 4.62 7.28
C MET A 96 -1.75 5.23 5.92
N ARG A 97 -0.58 5.88 5.77
CA ARG A 97 -0.15 6.49 4.51
C ARG A 97 0.00 5.44 3.42
N MET A 98 0.61 4.30 3.75
CA MET A 98 0.74 3.15 2.87
C MET A 98 -0.63 2.62 2.42
N LEU A 99 -1.59 2.44 3.34
CA LEU A 99 -2.94 1.94 3.05
C LEU A 99 -3.75 2.92 2.17
N LYS A 100 -3.64 4.23 2.42
CA LYS A 100 -4.31 5.25 1.60
C LYS A 100 -3.74 5.29 0.19
N MET A 101 -2.41 5.20 0.07
CA MET A 101 -1.72 5.14 -1.21
C MET A 101 -2.08 3.87 -1.99
N ALA A 102 -2.16 2.74 -1.30
CA ALA A 102 -2.62 1.47 -1.83
C ALA A 102 -4.01 1.58 -2.48
N LYS A 103 -4.98 2.16 -1.76
CA LYS A 103 -6.35 2.39 -2.26
C LYS A 103 -6.37 3.34 -3.45
N LYS A 104 -5.60 4.44 -3.39
CA LYS A 104 -5.53 5.45 -4.46
C LYS A 104 -5.06 4.87 -5.79
N TYR A 105 -4.09 3.95 -5.75
CA TYR A 105 -3.51 3.35 -6.96
C TYR A 105 -4.11 1.98 -7.29
N ASN A 106 -5.19 1.57 -6.61
CA ASN A 106 -5.81 0.26 -6.71
C ASN A 106 -4.79 -0.89 -6.84
N THR A 107 -3.70 -0.77 -6.09
CA THR A 107 -2.71 -1.84 -6.10
C THR A 107 -3.38 -3.00 -5.35
N CYS A 108 -3.26 -4.23 -5.84
CA CYS A 108 -3.84 -5.45 -5.26
C CYS A 108 -2.87 -6.61 -5.55
N LEU A 109 -3.02 -7.72 -4.84
CA LEU A 109 -2.38 -8.97 -5.25
C LEU A 109 -3.11 -9.47 -6.50
N ALA A 110 -2.55 -9.15 -7.67
CA ALA A 110 -2.99 -9.73 -8.92
C ALA A 110 -2.14 -10.98 -9.17
N ALA A 111 -2.76 -12.16 -9.24
CA ALA A 111 -2.11 -13.32 -9.83
C ALA A 111 -2.61 -13.51 -11.25
N ILE A 112 -1.68 -13.74 -12.18
CA ILE A 112 -1.96 -13.90 -13.61
C ILE A 112 -2.62 -15.26 -13.89
N ARG A 113 -2.33 -16.27 -13.06
CA ARG A 113 -2.92 -17.61 -13.11
C ARG A 113 -2.66 -18.30 -11.76
N HIS A 114 -3.70 -18.75 -11.08
CA HIS A 114 -3.55 -19.55 -9.87
C HIS A 114 -3.63 -21.04 -10.20
N SER A 115 -2.80 -21.88 -9.57
CA SER A 115 -3.11 -23.32 -9.47
C SER A 115 -4.18 -23.53 -8.40
N GLN A 116 -5.02 -24.56 -8.58
CA GLN A 116 -6.10 -24.89 -7.65
C GLN A 116 -5.57 -25.03 -6.20
N ASP A 117 -4.40 -25.65 -6.04
CA ASP A 117 -3.77 -25.88 -4.74
C ASP A 117 -3.41 -24.59 -4.00
N VAL A 118 -2.95 -23.56 -4.73
CA VAL A 118 -2.62 -22.25 -4.15
C VAL A 118 -3.90 -21.51 -3.75
N CYS A 119 -4.96 -21.61 -4.56
CA CYS A 119 -6.27 -21.05 -4.19
C CYS A 119 -6.83 -21.70 -2.91
N SER A 120 -6.66 -23.01 -2.73
CA SER A 120 -7.12 -23.72 -1.54
C SER A 120 -6.34 -23.38 -0.26
N GLN A 121 -5.12 -22.86 -0.39
CA GLN A 121 -4.31 -22.40 0.73
C GLN A 121 -4.59 -20.94 1.11
N LEU A 122 -5.27 -20.18 0.25
CA LEU A 122 -5.64 -18.81 0.58
C LEU A 122 -6.73 -18.81 1.66
N PRO A 123 -6.64 -17.90 2.64
CA PRO A 123 -7.67 -17.76 3.65
C PRO A 123 -9.02 -17.50 2.98
N ALA A 124 -10.07 -18.22 3.42
CA ALA A 124 -11.43 -18.00 2.94
C ALA A 124 -11.77 -16.51 3.03
N TRP A 125 -12.34 -15.96 1.95
CA TRP A 125 -12.68 -14.55 1.88
C TRP A 125 -13.71 -14.21 2.95
N TYR A 126 -13.53 -13.04 3.56
CA TYR A 126 -14.50 -12.45 4.46
C TYR A 126 -15.74 -12.09 3.64
N HIS A 127 -16.70 -13.00 3.62
CA HIS A 127 -18.04 -12.72 3.11
C HIS A 127 -18.88 -12.24 4.30
N LEU A 128 -19.26 -10.96 4.27
CA LEU A 128 -20.37 -10.43 5.08
C LEU A 128 -21.62 -10.39 4.22
#